data_AF-A0A2T6GTV9-F1
#
_entry.id   AF-A0A2T6GTV9-F1
#
_cell.length_a   1.000
_cell.length_b   1.000
_cell.length_c   1.000
_cell.angle_alpha   90.00
_cell.angle_beta   90.00
_cell.angle_gamma   90.00
#
_symmetry.space_group_name_H-M   'P 1'
#
loop_
_entity.id
_entity.type
_entity.pdbx_description
1 polymer ?
#
loop_
_entity_poly.entity_id
_entity_poly.type
_entity_poly.pdbx_seq_one_letter_code
_entity_poly.pdbx_strand_id
1 'polypeptide(L)'
;MHCTFVTGATGLLGNNLVRELLARGCKVKALVRSRAKGEQQFGPLHGLELVVGDLADVDGFAAALQGCDTLFHAAAFFRDNYKGGSHWQQLHKINVLGTQHLLERAYGAGIRRVVQTSSIAVLNGAPGSLIDETCLRDPAGADHYYRSKILADRVLLAFLDNHPQMQGCMVLPGWMWGPGDIGPTSSGQLLMDVVRGRLPGLVPGSFSLVDARDVALAQIAAARYGRRGQRYLAAGRHMTMAQLVPIIGRIAGVATPTRPLPVPLLYTLAAVQEVYARLTGKPVLLSLATVRLMLREADRSHFDPRKSEQELELNFRTLERTIGDTLAWYRDHGWIAQAAPASSSSTNKDVESR
;
A
#
# COMPACT_ATOMS: atom_id res chain seq x y z
N MET A 1 -20.70 10.59 8.24
CA MET A 1 -20.54 9.40 7.37
C MET A 1 -21.45 8.35 7.93
N HIS A 2 -22.46 7.95 7.16
CA HIS A 2 -23.46 6.96 7.55
C HIS A 2 -23.24 5.66 6.78
N CYS A 3 -23.14 5.75 5.45
CA CYS A 3 -22.88 4.62 4.57
C CYS A 3 -21.77 4.97 3.59
N THR A 4 -20.72 4.16 3.54
CA THR A 4 -19.52 4.44 2.75
C THR A 4 -19.31 3.35 1.70
N PHE A 5 -18.81 3.74 0.53
CA PHE A 5 -18.41 2.80 -0.50
C PHE A 5 -16.89 2.73 -0.55
N VAL A 6 -16.30 1.53 -0.43
CA VAL A 6 -14.85 1.33 -0.43
C VAL A 6 -14.45 0.47 -1.61
N THR A 7 -13.66 1.03 -2.52
CA THR A 7 -12.99 0.25 -3.57
C THR A 7 -11.62 -0.23 -3.11
N GLY A 8 -11.13 -1.35 -3.67
CA GLY A 8 -9.85 -1.92 -3.25
C GLY A 8 -9.92 -2.55 -1.86
N ALA A 9 -11.14 -2.88 -1.40
CA ALA A 9 -11.43 -3.28 -0.04
C ALA A 9 -10.64 -4.52 0.41
N THR A 10 -10.36 -5.47 -0.47
CA THR A 10 -9.59 -6.68 -0.11
C THR A 10 -8.07 -6.45 -0.04
N GLY A 11 -7.57 -5.25 -0.39
CA GLY A 11 -6.15 -4.93 -0.34
C GLY A 11 -5.68 -4.54 1.06
N LEU A 12 -4.36 -4.42 1.26
CA LEU A 12 -3.75 -4.04 2.54
C LEU A 12 -4.34 -2.75 3.13
N LEU A 13 -4.46 -1.67 2.34
CA LEU A 13 -5.09 -0.44 2.83
C LEU A 13 -6.61 -0.60 3.01
N GLY A 14 -7.28 -1.08 1.96
CA GLY A 14 -8.75 -1.15 1.92
C GLY A 14 -9.33 -1.95 3.08
N ASN A 15 -8.70 -3.06 3.47
CA ASN A 15 -9.25 -3.91 4.53
C ASN A 15 -9.13 -3.25 5.91
N ASN A 16 -7.99 -2.60 6.18
CA ASN A 16 -7.79 -1.85 7.42
C ASN A 16 -8.77 -0.66 7.48
N LEU A 17 -9.01 0.00 6.35
CA LEU A 17 -10.01 1.07 6.22
C LEU A 17 -11.44 0.59 6.48
N VAL A 18 -11.85 -0.54 5.89
CA VAL A 18 -13.18 -1.14 6.13
C VAL A 18 -13.35 -1.45 7.62
N ARG A 19 -12.38 -2.13 8.25
CA ARG A 19 -12.44 -2.49 9.66
C ARG A 19 -12.55 -1.26 10.57
N GLU A 20 -11.78 -0.21 10.29
CA GLU A 20 -11.82 1.04 11.05
C GLU A 20 -13.15 1.79 10.87
N LEU A 21 -13.70 1.83 9.65
CA LEU A 21 -15.01 2.43 9.38
C LEU A 21 -16.13 1.72 10.14
N LEU A 22 -16.14 0.38 10.14
CA LEU A 22 -17.10 -0.43 10.87
C LEU A 22 -16.96 -0.25 12.39
N ALA A 23 -15.74 -0.19 12.91
CA ALA A 23 -15.46 0.07 14.33
C ALA A 23 -16.01 1.44 14.78
N ARG A 24 -16.10 2.41 13.85
CA ARG A 24 -16.72 3.73 14.08
C ARG A 24 -18.23 3.76 13.84
N GLY A 25 -18.87 2.61 13.64
CA GLY A 25 -20.32 2.48 13.44
C GLY A 25 -20.81 2.87 12.05
N CYS A 26 -19.92 3.06 11.07
CA CYS A 26 -20.34 3.30 9.68
C CYS A 26 -20.82 1.99 9.04
N LYS A 27 -21.85 2.05 8.18
CA LYS A 27 -22.13 0.96 7.24
C LYS A 27 -21.16 1.02 6.08
N VAL A 28 -20.68 -0.12 5.60
CA VAL A 28 -19.67 -0.18 4.55
C VAL A 28 -20.13 -1.09 3.42
N LYS A 29 -20.14 -0.58 2.19
CA LYS A 29 -20.23 -1.37 0.96
C LYS A 29 -18.83 -1.54 0.38
N ALA A 30 -18.31 -2.76 0.41
CA ALA A 30 -16.95 -3.09 -0.02
C ALA A 30 -16.98 -3.71 -1.43
N LEU A 31 -16.37 -3.02 -2.40
CA LEU A 31 -16.19 -3.57 -3.74
C LEU A 31 -15.10 -4.64 -3.72
N VAL A 32 -15.46 -5.85 -4.14
CA VAL A 32 -14.59 -7.02 -4.21
C VAL A 32 -14.65 -7.64 -5.61
N ARG A 33 -13.51 -8.15 -6.10
CA ARG A 33 -13.46 -8.82 -7.42
C ARG A 33 -14.19 -10.17 -7.45
N SER A 34 -14.35 -10.79 -6.29
CA SER A 34 -15.05 -12.06 -6.13
C SER A 34 -15.55 -12.19 -4.71
N ARG A 35 -16.75 -12.73 -4.51
CA ARG A 35 -17.33 -12.97 -3.19
C ARG A 35 -16.40 -13.77 -2.27
N ALA A 36 -15.82 -14.87 -2.77
CA ALA A 36 -14.91 -15.72 -2.01
C ALA A 36 -13.70 -14.96 -1.42
N LYS A 37 -13.07 -14.05 -2.18
CA LYS A 37 -11.98 -13.21 -1.65
C LYS A 37 -12.45 -12.21 -0.59
N GLY A 38 -13.65 -11.67 -0.74
CA GLY A 38 -14.24 -10.79 0.27
C GLY A 38 -14.49 -11.56 1.58
N GLU A 39 -15.09 -12.74 1.48
CA GLU A 39 -15.35 -13.63 2.62
C GLU A 39 -14.05 -14.08 3.29
N GLN A 40 -13.01 -14.43 2.53
CA GLN A 40 -11.69 -14.73 3.06
C GLN A 40 -11.07 -13.55 3.83
N GLN A 41 -11.19 -12.32 3.31
CA GLN A 41 -10.58 -11.14 3.93
C GLN A 41 -11.29 -10.71 5.22
N PHE A 42 -12.62 -10.74 5.21
CA PHE A 42 -13.42 -10.07 6.22
C PHE A 42 -14.06 -11.06 7.20
N GLY A 43 -14.39 -12.28 6.77
CA GLY A 43 -15.27 -13.16 7.54
C GLY A 43 -16.63 -12.49 7.78
N PRO A 44 -17.37 -12.91 8.83
CA PRO A 44 -18.62 -12.29 9.20
C PRO A 44 -18.38 -10.97 9.97
N LEU A 45 -18.48 -9.84 9.28
CA LEU A 45 -18.47 -8.51 9.91
C LEU A 45 -19.85 -7.87 9.85
N HIS A 46 -20.37 -7.46 11.01
CA HIS A 46 -21.63 -6.72 11.08
C HIS A 46 -21.47 -5.33 10.43
N GLY A 47 -22.47 -4.91 9.65
CA GLY A 47 -22.47 -3.61 8.97
C GLY A 47 -21.69 -3.58 7.64
N LEU A 48 -21.16 -4.73 7.19
CA LEU A 48 -20.45 -4.88 5.92
C LEU A 48 -21.34 -5.53 4.85
N GLU A 49 -21.40 -4.91 3.68
CA GLU A 49 -21.98 -5.47 2.47
C GLU A 49 -20.88 -5.71 1.43
N LEU A 50 -20.77 -6.94 0.92
CA LEU A 50 -19.84 -7.27 -0.17
C LEU A 50 -20.51 -7.04 -1.52
N VAL A 51 -19.96 -6.10 -2.29
CA VAL A 51 -20.40 -5.78 -3.65
C VAL A 51 -19.42 -6.40 -4.63
N VAL A 52 -19.87 -7.33 -5.47
CA VAL A 52 -19.02 -7.96 -6.48
C VAL A 52 -18.97 -7.09 -7.72
N GLY A 53 -17.77 -6.74 -8.18
CA GLY A 53 -17.58 -5.95 -9.40
C GLY A 53 -16.11 -5.69 -9.74
N ASP A 54 -15.88 -5.07 -10.90
CA ASP A 54 -14.54 -4.74 -11.42
C ASP A 54 -14.50 -3.27 -11.85
N LEU A 55 -13.44 -2.55 -11.50
CA LEU A 55 -13.26 -1.15 -11.93
C LEU A 55 -13.05 -1.00 -13.44
N ALA A 56 -12.74 -2.08 -14.15
CA ALA A 56 -12.78 -2.07 -15.61
C ALA A 56 -14.22 -2.01 -16.18
N ASP A 57 -15.23 -2.26 -15.35
CA ASP A 57 -16.67 -2.23 -15.66
C ASP A 57 -17.47 -1.63 -14.48
N VAL A 58 -17.38 -0.30 -14.34
CA VAL A 58 -18.04 0.45 -13.26
C VAL A 58 -19.56 0.32 -13.31
N ASP A 59 -20.12 0.25 -14.51
CA ASP A 59 -21.57 0.20 -14.71
C ASP A 59 -22.18 -1.07 -14.12
N GLY A 60 -21.45 -2.19 -14.18
CA GLY A 60 -21.86 -3.47 -13.59
C GLY A 60 -22.12 -3.44 -12.08
N PHE A 61 -21.55 -2.50 -11.33
CA PHE A 61 -21.80 -2.35 -9.89
C PHE A 61 -22.33 -0.97 -9.49
N ALA A 62 -22.56 -0.06 -10.43
CA ALA A 62 -22.93 1.34 -10.14
C ALA A 62 -24.21 1.46 -9.29
N ALA A 63 -25.17 0.55 -9.45
CA ALA A 63 -26.39 0.51 -8.63
C ALA A 63 -26.09 0.39 -7.12
N ALA A 64 -24.99 -0.29 -6.75
CA ALA A 64 -24.61 -0.45 -5.36
C ALA A 64 -24.08 0.84 -4.71
N LEU A 65 -23.73 1.86 -5.50
CA LEU A 65 -23.33 3.19 -4.99
C LEU A 65 -24.50 3.93 -4.33
N GLN A 66 -25.75 3.56 -4.64
CA GLN A 66 -26.94 4.19 -4.06
C GLN A 66 -26.97 4.03 -2.53
N GLY A 67 -27.34 5.11 -1.85
CA GLY A 67 -27.43 5.18 -0.39
C GLY A 67 -26.08 5.39 0.32
N CYS A 68 -24.96 5.46 -0.41
CA CYS A 68 -23.68 5.88 0.15
C CYS A 68 -23.54 7.41 0.13
N ASP A 69 -22.91 7.98 1.15
CA ASP A 69 -22.62 9.42 1.23
C ASP A 69 -21.14 9.76 0.94
N THR A 70 -20.26 8.77 1.11
CA THR A 70 -18.80 8.93 0.99
C THR A 70 -18.18 7.77 0.21
N LEU A 71 -17.31 8.10 -0.76
CA LEU A 71 -16.51 7.16 -1.53
C LEU A 71 -15.05 7.17 -1.06
N PHE A 72 -14.52 6.01 -0.69
CA PHE A 72 -13.09 5.79 -0.50
C PHE A 72 -12.52 5.01 -1.69
N HIS A 73 -11.75 5.69 -2.53
CA HIS A 73 -11.15 5.08 -3.71
C HIS A 73 -9.73 4.59 -3.41
N ALA A 74 -9.60 3.35 -2.93
CA ALA A 74 -8.31 2.71 -2.61
C ALA A 74 -7.87 1.64 -3.60
N ALA A 75 -8.66 1.39 -4.64
CA ALA A 75 -8.27 0.47 -5.69
C ALA A 75 -7.24 1.09 -6.64
N ALA A 76 -6.26 0.28 -7.02
CA ALA A 76 -5.38 0.56 -8.14
C ALA A 76 -4.90 -0.77 -8.74
N PHE A 77 -4.69 -0.78 -10.04
CA PHE A 77 -3.84 -1.77 -10.68
C PHE A 77 -2.37 -1.39 -10.43
N PHE A 78 -1.60 -2.29 -9.82
CA PHE A 78 -0.21 -2.07 -9.37
C PHE A 78 0.78 -3.10 -9.94
N ARG A 79 0.38 -3.98 -10.88
CA ARG A 79 1.17 -5.19 -11.23
C ARG A 79 2.42 -4.95 -12.08
N ASP A 80 2.88 -3.71 -12.18
CA ASP A 80 3.80 -3.26 -13.22
C ASP A 80 5.23 -3.83 -13.10
N ASN A 81 5.61 -4.44 -11.98
CA ASN A 81 6.98 -4.92 -11.78
C ASN A 81 7.16 -6.44 -11.81
N TYR A 82 6.08 -7.23 -11.72
CA TYR A 82 6.21 -8.68 -11.51
C TYR A 82 6.04 -9.53 -12.77
N LYS A 83 5.52 -9.00 -13.88
CA LYS A 83 5.23 -9.82 -15.08
C LYS A 83 6.05 -9.47 -16.33
N GLY A 84 6.87 -8.42 -16.30
CA GLY A 84 7.54 -7.89 -17.49
C GLY A 84 6.55 -7.36 -18.54
N GLY A 85 7.02 -6.56 -19.50
CA GLY A 85 6.17 -5.98 -20.55
C GLY A 85 5.50 -4.66 -20.16
N SER A 86 4.82 -4.04 -21.15
CA SER A 86 4.11 -2.76 -20.97
C SER A 86 2.67 -3.02 -20.55
N HIS A 87 2.29 -2.61 -19.33
CA HIS A 87 0.89 -2.68 -18.86
C HIS A 87 0.18 -1.34 -18.93
N TRP A 88 0.71 -0.37 -19.69
CA TRP A 88 0.15 0.98 -19.77
C TRP A 88 -1.35 0.98 -20.09
N GLN A 89 -1.80 0.15 -21.03
CA GLN A 89 -3.22 0.07 -21.39
C GLN A 89 -4.11 -0.35 -20.21
N GLN A 90 -3.68 -1.34 -19.41
CA GLN A 90 -4.42 -1.80 -18.23
C GLN A 90 -4.38 -0.75 -17.11
N LEU A 91 -3.21 -0.15 -16.87
CA LEU A 91 -3.06 0.95 -15.91
C LEU A 91 -3.94 2.13 -16.27
N HIS A 92 -3.93 2.55 -17.53
CA HIS A 92 -4.74 3.66 -18.01
C HIS A 92 -6.24 3.33 -17.91
N LYS A 93 -6.65 2.14 -18.37
CA LYS A 93 -8.04 1.70 -18.31
C LYS A 93 -8.56 1.66 -16.87
N ILE A 94 -7.81 1.07 -15.94
CA ILE A 94 -8.30 0.85 -14.57
C ILE A 94 -8.08 2.08 -13.70
N ASN A 95 -6.86 2.63 -13.67
CA ASN A 95 -6.51 3.71 -12.73
C ASN A 95 -6.99 5.08 -13.21
N VAL A 96 -7.08 5.33 -14.52
CA VAL A 96 -7.45 6.65 -15.05
C VAL A 96 -8.92 6.65 -15.48
N LEU A 97 -9.28 5.85 -16.49
CA LEU A 97 -10.65 5.82 -17.01
C LEU A 97 -11.64 5.22 -15.99
N GLY A 98 -11.24 4.15 -15.29
CA GLY A 98 -12.05 3.57 -14.21
C GLY A 98 -12.32 4.57 -13.08
N THR A 99 -11.34 5.40 -12.71
CA THR A 99 -11.53 6.48 -11.74
C THR A 99 -12.52 7.53 -12.25
N GLN A 100 -12.38 7.94 -13.52
CA GLN A 100 -13.29 8.92 -14.12
C GLN A 100 -14.74 8.43 -14.09
N HIS A 101 -14.98 7.22 -14.60
CA HIS A 101 -16.33 6.62 -14.62
C HIS A 101 -16.87 6.43 -13.20
N LEU A 102 -16.03 6.00 -12.25
CA LEU A 102 -16.44 5.85 -10.85
C LEU A 102 -16.89 7.17 -10.24
N LEU A 103 -16.18 8.27 -10.49
CA LEU A 103 -16.57 9.59 -9.98
C LEU A 103 -17.91 10.05 -10.56
N GLU A 104 -18.12 9.88 -11.86
CA GLU A 104 -19.37 10.20 -12.54
C GLU A 104 -20.55 9.40 -11.96
N ARG A 105 -20.39 8.07 -11.82
CA ARG A 105 -21.44 7.21 -11.26
C ARG A 105 -21.68 7.47 -9.77
N ALA A 106 -20.63 7.72 -8.99
CA ALA A 106 -20.74 8.06 -7.58
C ALA A 106 -21.51 9.38 -7.38
N TYR A 107 -21.17 10.40 -8.16
CA TYR A 107 -21.86 11.68 -8.12
C TYR A 107 -23.33 11.55 -8.55
N GLY A 108 -23.62 10.79 -9.61
CA GLY A 108 -24.99 10.48 -10.04
C GLY A 108 -25.81 9.73 -8.99
N ALA A 109 -25.16 8.88 -8.18
CA ALA A 109 -25.78 8.14 -7.08
C ALA A 109 -25.99 8.98 -5.80
N GLY A 110 -25.58 10.26 -5.80
CA GLY A 110 -25.75 11.17 -4.68
C GLY A 110 -24.55 11.25 -3.71
N ILE A 111 -23.44 10.56 -4.01
CA ILE A 111 -22.21 10.71 -3.22
C ILE A 111 -21.67 12.13 -3.41
N ARG A 112 -21.32 12.80 -2.31
CA ARG A 112 -20.80 14.18 -2.31
C ARG A 112 -19.43 14.33 -1.64
N ARG A 113 -18.83 13.21 -1.23
CA ARG A 113 -17.51 13.17 -0.62
C ARG A 113 -16.69 12.03 -1.19
N VAL A 114 -15.47 12.33 -1.63
CA VAL A 114 -14.52 11.31 -2.11
C VAL A 114 -13.14 11.50 -1.48
N VAL A 115 -12.53 10.40 -1.03
CA VAL A 115 -11.10 10.39 -0.73
C VAL A 115 -10.42 9.42 -1.67
N GLN A 116 -9.48 9.94 -2.46
CA GLN A 116 -8.70 9.15 -3.39
C GLN A 116 -7.38 8.76 -2.76
N THR A 117 -7.07 7.47 -2.82
CA THR A 117 -5.73 6.98 -2.48
C THR A 117 -4.82 7.27 -3.66
N SER A 118 -3.98 8.29 -3.54
CA SER A 118 -2.89 8.58 -4.46
C SER A 118 -1.64 7.78 -4.03
N SER A 119 -0.45 8.35 -4.16
CA SER A 119 0.81 7.75 -3.71
C SER A 119 1.89 8.82 -3.66
N ILE A 120 2.89 8.65 -2.80
CA ILE A 120 4.15 9.42 -2.88
C ILE A 120 4.80 9.41 -4.28
N ALA A 121 4.47 8.42 -5.13
CA ALA A 121 4.91 8.33 -6.52
C ALA A 121 4.50 9.53 -7.40
N VAL A 122 3.50 10.31 -7.00
CA VAL A 122 3.10 11.53 -7.73
C VAL A 122 3.98 12.73 -7.41
N LEU A 123 4.93 12.57 -6.48
CA LEU A 123 5.87 13.59 -6.05
C LEU A 123 7.28 13.27 -6.52
N ASN A 124 8.12 14.29 -6.64
CA ASN A 124 9.53 14.19 -6.96
C ASN A 124 10.29 15.40 -6.38
N GLY A 125 11.44 15.16 -5.77
CA GLY A 125 12.35 16.19 -5.28
C GLY A 125 13.79 15.83 -5.59
N ALA A 126 14.72 16.76 -5.37
CA ALA A 126 16.15 16.49 -5.54
C ALA A 126 16.62 15.39 -4.55
N PRO A 127 17.68 14.63 -4.86
CA PRO A 127 18.26 13.69 -3.91
C PRO A 127 18.63 14.41 -2.61
N GLY A 128 18.28 13.84 -1.47
CA GLY A 128 18.54 14.38 -0.14
C GLY A 128 17.62 15.53 0.29
N SER A 129 16.75 16.01 -0.61
CA SER A 129 15.78 17.05 -0.29
C SER A 129 14.57 16.49 0.48
N LEU A 130 13.97 17.33 1.31
CA LEU A 130 12.69 17.07 1.94
C LEU A 130 11.56 17.35 0.94
N ILE A 131 10.65 16.40 0.75
CA ILE A 131 9.61 16.43 -0.29
C ILE A 131 8.23 16.60 0.35
N ASP A 132 7.53 17.67 0.01
CA ASP A 132 6.15 17.95 0.44
C ASP A 132 5.13 17.75 -0.70
N GLU A 133 3.86 18.03 -0.44
CA GLU A 133 2.79 17.87 -1.44
C GLU A 133 2.86 18.83 -2.63
N THR A 134 3.72 19.85 -2.58
CA THR A 134 3.91 20.83 -3.68
C THR A 134 4.94 20.35 -4.71
N CYS A 135 5.78 19.40 -4.33
CA CYS A 135 6.84 18.82 -5.15
C CYS A 135 6.30 17.83 -6.21
N LEU A 136 5.42 18.31 -7.10
CA LEU A 136 4.72 17.46 -8.06
C LEU A 136 5.65 16.88 -9.14
N ARG A 137 5.48 15.60 -9.45
CA ARG A 137 6.21 14.91 -10.51
C ARG A 137 5.63 15.19 -11.89
N ASP A 138 6.49 15.44 -12.86
CA ASP A 138 6.11 15.50 -14.28
C ASP A 138 5.78 14.09 -14.81
N PRO A 139 4.59 13.85 -15.39
CA PRO A 139 4.24 12.56 -15.99
C PRO A 139 5.07 12.18 -17.23
N ALA A 140 5.69 13.12 -17.93
CA ALA A 140 6.40 12.84 -19.19
C ALA A 140 7.63 11.94 -19.01
N GLY A 141 8.29 12.01 -17.85
CA GLY A 141 9.45 11.19 -17.51
C GLY A 141 9.17 10.07 -16.49
N ALA A 142 7.91 9.88 -16.09
CA ALA A 142 7.54 8.96 -15.04
C ALA A 142 7.30 7.53 -15.58
N ASP A 143 7.69 6.52 -14.80
CA ASP A 143 7.33 5.12 -15.07
C ASP A 143 5.80 4.96 -15.14
N HIS A 144 5.32 3.96 -15.88
CA HIS A 144 3.89 3.81 -16.21
C HIS A 144 2.97 3.82 -14.98
N TYR A 145 3.31 3.10 -13.91
CA TYR A 145 2.55 3.16 -12.66
C TYR A 145 2.49 4.59 -12.08
N TYR A 146 3.62 5.29 -12.01
CA TYR A 146 3.69 6.66 -11.45
C TYR A 146 2.86 7.61 -12.31
N ARG A 147 3.02 7.53 -13.63
CA ARG A 147 2.21 8.26 -14.60
C ARG A 147 0.72 7.99 -14.42
N SER A 148 0.31 6.74 -14.21
CA SER A 148 -1.09 6.39 -13.99
C SER A 148 -1.67 7.03 -12.72
N LYS A 149 -0.90 7.12 -11.64
CA LYS A 149 -1.33 7.79 -10.39
C LYS A 149 -1.43 9.30 -10.57
N ILE A 150 -0.49 9.92 -11.28
CA ILE A 150 -0.54 11.36 -11.62
C ILE A 150 -1.79 11.67 -12.45
N LEU A 151 -2.10 10.85 -13.46
CA LEU A 151 -3.28 11.05 -14.30
C LEU A 151 -4.59 10.82 -13.53
N ALA A 152 -4.65 9.79 -12.66
CA ALA A 152 -5.81 9.57 -11.80
C ALA A 152 -6.08 10.75 -10.86
N ASP A 153 -5.03 11.38 -10.32
CA ASP A 153 -5.17 12.58 -9.49
C ASP A 153 -5.68 13.78 -10.30
N ARG A 154 -5.24 13.93 -11.55
CA ARG A 154 -5.77 14.96 -12.46
C ARG A 154 -7.25 14.74 -12.78
N VAL A 155 -7.68 13.49 -12.94
CA VAL A 155 -9.10 13.16 -13.14
C VAL A 155 -9.95 13.65 -11.96
N LEU A 156 -9.53 13.39 -10.71
CA LEU A 156 -10.26 13.90 -9.55
C LEU A 156 -10.28 15.43 -9.51
N LEU A 157 -9.15 16.09 -9.73
CA LEU A 157 -9.08 17.55 -9.69
C LEU A 157 -10.01 18.19 -10.75
N ALA A 158 -9.94 17.71 -11.99
CA ALA A 158 -10.82 18.17 -13.06
C ALA A 158 -12.29 17.86 -12.77
N PHE A 159 -12.58 16.71 -12.15
CA PHE A 159 -13.94 16.36 -11.74
C PHE A 159 -14.45 17.33 -10.68
N LEU A 160 -13.63 17.66 -9.68
CA LEU A 160 -13.98 18.63 -8.65
C LEU A 160 -14.30 19.97 -9.29
N ASP A 161 -13.44 20.50 -10.16
CA ASP A 161 -13.63 21.81 -10.81
C ASP A 161 -14.99 21.94 -11.52
N ASN A 162 -15.48 20.85 -12.13
CA ASN A 162 -16.78 20.82 -12.79
C ASN A 162 -17.97 20.50 -11.86
N HIS A 163 -17.72 20.10 -10.61
CA HIS A 163 -18.74 19.70 -9.64
C HIS A 163 -18.53 20.38 -8.28
N PRO A 164 -18.97 21.65 -8.12
CA PRO A 164 -18.76 22.43 -6.88
C PRO A 164 -19.33 21.77 -5.61
N GLN A 165 -20.35 20.92 -5.75
CA GLN A 165 -20.97 20.21 -4.63
C GLN A 165 -20.19 18.97 -4.17
N MET A 166 -19.21 18.50 -4.96
CA MET A 166 -18.37 17.38 -4.59
C MET A 166 -17.20 17.88 -3.73
N GLN A 167 -17.10 17.36 -2.52
CA GLN A 167 -15.90 17.49 -1.70
C GLN A 167 -14.96 16.33 -2.02
N GLY A 168 -13.67 16.60 -2.18
CA GLY A 168 -12.71 15.53 -2.33
C GLY A 168 -11.27 15.96 -2.18
N CYS A 169 -10.44 15.00 -1.78
CA CYS A 169 -9.00 15.19 -1.56
C CYS A 169 -8.24 13.88 -1.83
N MET A 170 -6.91 13.96 -1.84
CA MET A 170 -6.05 12.80 -2.03
C MET A 170 -5.17 12.55 -0.81
N VAL A 171 -5.06 11.29 -0.41
CA VAL A 171 -4.07 10.82 0.57
C VAL A 171 -2.95 10.12 -0.18
N LEU A 172 -1.71 10.51 0.10
CA LEU A 172 -0.49 10.06 -0.58
C LEU A 172 0.29 9.14 0.38
N PRO A 173 -0.02 7.83 0.42
CA PRO A 173 0.70 6.90 1.26
C PRO A 173 2.13 6.69 0.79
N GLY A 174 3.03 6.52 1.77
CA GLY A 174 4.35 5.93 1.59
C GLY A 174 4.30 4.42 1.31
N TRP A 175 5.40 3.73 1.58
CA TRP A 175 5.45 2.27 1.50
C TRP A 175 4.72 1.64 2.67
N MET A 176 3.53 1.10 2.40
CA MET A 176 2.61 0.60 3.42
C MET A 176 3.02 -0.76 3.98
N TRP A 177 2.90 -0.92 5.29
CA TRP A 177 3.08 -2.16 6.04
C TRP A 177 1.87 -2.37 6.95
N GLY A 178 1.53 -3.61 7.29
CA GLY A 178 0.47 -3.84 8.26
C GLY A 178 -0.21 -5.20 8.11
N PRO A 179 -1.10 -5.54 9.04
CA PRO A 179 -1.88 -6.78 8.99
C PRO A 179 -2.94 -6.74 7.87
N GLY A 180 -3.48 -7.92 7.54
CA GLY A 180 -4.53 -8.08 6.53
C GLY A 180 -4.02 -8.17 5.09
N ASP A 181 -2.74 -8.49 4.89
CA ASP A 181 -2.10 -8.57 3.58
C ASP A 181 -2.23 -9.96 2.92
N ILE A 182 -3.47 -10.34 2.56
CA ILE A 182 -3.79 -11.67 1.98
C ILE A 182 -3.19 -11.92 0.59
N GLY A 183 -2.80 -10.85 -0.10
CA GLY A 183 -2.13 -10.90 -1.39
C GLY A 183 -0.83 -10.15 -1.25
N PRO A 184 0.24 -10.81 -0.75
CA PRO A 184 1.39 -10.14 -0.15
C PRO A 184 1.90 -9.01 -1.03
N THR A 185 1.83 -7.81 -0.48
CA THR A 185 2.45 -6.60 -1.03
C THR A 185 3.97 -6.75 -1.07
N SER A 186 4.66 -5.81 -1.71
CA SER A 186 6.13 -5.84 -1.77
C SER A 186 6.79 -5.73 -0.39
N SER A 187 6.17 -5.03 0.56
CA SER A 187 6.62 -4.96 1.96
C SER A 187 6.40 -6.27 2.70
N GLY A 188 5.21 -6.87 2.54
CA GLY A 188 4.91 -8.19 3.08
C GLY A 188 5.83 -9.28 2.53
N GLN A 189 6.14 -9.22 1.23
CA GLN A 189 7.11 -10.11 0.59
C GLN A 189 8.52 -9.90 1.13
N LEU A 190 8.98 -8.65 1.29
CA LEU A 190 10.27 -8.37 1.92
C LEU A 190 10.34 -8.95 3.34
N LEU A 191 9.33 -8.71 4.17
CA LEU A 191 9.27 -9.24 5.53
C LEU A 191 9.45 -10.75 5.55
N MET A 192 8.68 -11.44 4.71
CA MET A 192 8.76 -12.89 4.57
C MET A 192 10.13 -13.38 4.09
N ASP A 193 10.76 -12.67 3.15
CA ASP A 193 12.08 -13.05 2.63
C ASP A 193 13.20 -12.81 3.65
N VAL A 194 13.10 -11.78 4.48
CA VAL A 194 13.99 -11.59 5.65
C VAL A 194 13.82 -12.76 6.62
N VAL A 195 12.58 -13.05 7.02
CA VAL A 195 12.29 -14.09 8.04
C VAL A 195 12.71 -15.48 7.57
N ARG A 196 12.62 -15.77 6.27
CA ARG A 196 13.03 -17.05 5.67
C ARG A 196 14.50 -17.11 5.28
N GLY A 197 15.30 -16.07 5.57
CA GLY A 197 16.72 -16.02 5.21
C GLY A 197 16.99 -16.04 3.70
N ARG A 198 16.06 -15.53 2.89
CA ARG A 198 16.14 -15.54 1.41
C ARG A 198 16.80 -14.32 0.80
N LEU A 199 17.20 -13.34 1.62
CA LEU A 199 17.91 -12.16 1.14
C LEU A 199 19.41 -12.46 1.02
N PRO A 200 19.99 -12.47 -0.20
CA PRO A 200 21.42 -12.71 -0.40
C PRO A 200 22.30 -11.53 0.05
N GLY A 201 21.69 -10.35 0.27
CA GLY A 201 22.36 -9.14 0.74
C GLY A 201 21.38 -7.96 0.82
N LEU A 202 21.87 -6.79 1.21
CA LEU A 202 21.08 -5.56 1.31
C LEU A 202 21.00 -4.85 -0.04
N VAL A 203 19.80 -4.70 -0.57
CA VAL A 203 19.55 -3.89 -1.79
C VAL A 203 19.69 -2.40 -1.42
N PRO A 204 20.43 -1.58 -2.17
CA PRO A 204 20.51 -0.14 -1.93
C PRO A 204 19.15 0.52 -2.16
N GLY A 205 18.80 1.48 -1.31
CA GLY A 205 17.55 2.24 -1.41
C GLY A 205 17.09 2.79 -0.07
N SER A 206 16.27 3.83 -0.15
CA SER A 206 15.59 4.44 0.98
C SER A 206 14.10 4.56 0.71
N PHE A 207 13.29 4.46 1.76
CA PHE A 207 11.84 4.40 1.68
C PHE A 207 11.23 5.20 2.83
N SER A 208 10.07 5.81 2.59
CA SER A 208 9.20 6.27 3.69
C SER A 208 8.20 5.17 4.00
N LEU A 209 8.27 4.62 5.21
CA LEU A 209 7.43 3.53 5.69
C LEU A 209 6.23 4.09 6.43
N VAL A 210 5.07 3.47 6.25
CA VAL A 210 3.84 3.85 6.97
C VAL A 210 2.99 2.63 7.29
N ASP A 211 2.28 2.64 8.42
CA ASP A 211 1.30 1.61 8.72
C ASP A 211 0.03 1.80 7.88
N ALA A 212 -0.49 0.74 7.27
CA ALA A 212 -1.73 0.76 6.51
C ALA A 212 -2.93 1.19 7.36
N ARG A 213 -2.88 0.95 8.68
CA ARG A 213 -3.88 1.43 9.63
C ARG A 213 -3.76 2.93 9.86
N ASP A 214 -2.55 3.50 9.85
CA ASP A 214 -2.37 4.96 9.92
C ASP A 214 -2.89 5.62 8.63
N VAL A 215 -2.62 5.01 7.48
CA VAL A 215 -3.18 5.49 6.20
C VAL A 215 -4.71 5.39 6.20
N ALA A 216 -5.29 4.32 6.76
CA ALA A 216 -6.75 4.21 6.91
C ALA A 216 -7.32 5.32 7.79
N LEU A 217 -6.66 5.64 8.91
CA LEU A 217 -7.03 6.78 9.76
C LEU A 217 -6.92 8.11 8.99
N ALA A 218 -5.85 8.26 8.18
CA ALA A 218 -5.66 9.42 7.31
C ALA A 218 -6.79 9.59 6.30
N GLN A 219 -7.24 8.50 5.67
CA GLN A 219 -8.38 8.53 4.75
C GLN A 219 -9.64 9.02 5.46
N ILE A 220 -9.94 8.47 6.64
CA ILE A 220 -11.14 8.83 7.42
C ILE A 220 -11.08 10.28 7.92
N ALA A 221 -9.90 10.75 8.34
CA ALA A 221 -9.68 12.14 8.74
C ALA A 221 -9.81 13.08 7.53
N ALA A 222 -9.21 12.74 6.40
CA ALA A 222 -9.31 13.50 5.15
C ALA A 222 -10.76 13.60 4.64
N ALA A 223 -11.57 12.55 4.83
CA ALA A 223 -13.00 12.61 4.55
C ALA A 223 -13.72 13.66 5.42
N ARG A 224 -13.32 13.84 6.68
CA ARG A 224 -13.99 14.74 7.62
C ARG A 224 -13.48 16.18 7.54
N TYR A 225 -12.16 16.35 7.47
CA TYR A 225 -11.48 17.63 7.67
C TYR A 225 -10.65 18.06 6.46
N GLY A 226 -10.45 17.16 5.49
CA GLY A 226 -9.64 17.43 4.31
C GLY A 226 -10.24 18.54 3.45
N ARG A 227 -9.37 19.49 3.07
CA ARG A 227 -9.72 20.59 2.19
C ARG A 227 -9.86 20.11 0.75
N ARG A 228 -10.83 20.68 0.03
CA ARG A 228 -11.15 20.31 -1.35
C ARG A 228 -9.94 20.48 -2.28
N GLY A 229 -9.66 19.47 -3.09
CA GLY A 229 -8.57 19.41 -4.06
C GLY A 229 -7.17 19.29 -3.43
N GLN A 230 -7.07 19.18 -2.10
CA GLN A 230 -5.78 19.09 -1.43
C GLN A 230 -5.22 17.66 -1.43
N ARG A 231 -3.90 17.62 -1.30
CA ARG A 231 -3.09 16.41 -1.08
C ARG A 231 -2.63 16.38 0.38
N TYR A 232 -2.58 15.18 0.94
CA TYR A 232 -2.15 14.90 2.31
C TYR A 232 -1.19 13.72 2.32
N LEU A 233 0.08 13.96 2.66
CA LEU A 233 1.09 12.92 2.84
C LEU A 233 0.78 12.03 4.04
N ALA A 234 0.58 10.74 3.78
CA ALA A 234 0.56 9.70 4.80
C ALA A 234 1.88 8.92 4.69
N ALA A 235 2.96 9.61 5.00
CA ALA A 235 4.33 9.14 4.88
C ALA A 235 4.96 9.16 6.27
N GLY A 236 5.18 7.98 6.85
CA GLY A 236 5.81 7.87 8.15
C GLY A 236 7.34 7.94 8.02
N ARG A 237 8.03 7.11 8.79
CA ARG A 237 9.48 7.18 8.97
C ARG A 237 10.26 6.90 7.68
N HIS A 238 11.17 7.80 7.33
CA HIS A 238 12.17 7.59 6.27
C HIS A 238 13.32 6.69 6.77
N MET A 239 13.66 5.62 6.05
CA MET A 239 14.75 4.70 6.38
C MET A 239 15.40 4.06 5.15
N THR A 240 16.66 3.66 5.28
CA THR A 240 17.36 2.84 4.27
C THR A 240 17.14 1.34 4.49
N MET A 241 17.41 0.51 3.48
CA MET A 241 17.41 -0.96 3.68
C MET A 241 18.41 -1.42 4.73
N ALA A 242 19.57 -0.77 4.83
CA ALA A 242 20.58 -1.09 5.82
C ALA A 242 20.10 -0.81 7.25
N GLN A 243 19.12 0.07 7.44
CA GLN A 243 18.49 0.32 8.74
C GLN A 243 17.27 -0.59 8.96
N LEU A 244 16.44 -0.80 7.92
CA LEU A 244 15.20 -1.57 8.03
C LEU A 244 15.42 -3.07 8.28
N VAL A 245 16.27 -3.71 7.49
CA VAL A 245 16.45 -5.18 7.53
C VAL A 245 16.92 -5.66 8.91
N PRO A 246 17.90 -5.01 9.58
CA PRO A 246 18.27 -5.38 10.94
C PRO A 246 17.15 -5.21 11.98
N ILE A 247 16.25 -4.22 11.81
CA ILE A 247 15.09 -4.05 12.69
C ILE A 247 14.13 -5.22 12.52
N ILE A 248 13.83 -5.62 11.27
CA ILE A 248 13.02 -6.80 10.98
C ILE A 248 13.66 -8.05 11.61
N GLY A 249 14.97 -8.25 11.42
CA GLY A 249 15.71 -9.37 11.98
C GLY A 249 15.58 -9.48 13.50
N ARG A 250 15.75 -8.36 14.19
CA ARG A 250 15.61 -8.27 15.65
C ARG A 250 14.21 -8.62 16.13
N ILE A 251 13.17 -8.09 15.49
CA ILE A 251 11.77 -8.34 15.86
C ILE A 251 11.37 -9.79 15.54
N ALA A 252 11.86 -10.34 14.43
CA ALA A 252 11.56 -11.70 14.02
C ALA A 252 12.41 -12.76 14.74
N GLY A 253 13.52 -12.38 15.36
CA GLY A 253 14.47 -13.31 15.99
C GLY A 253 15.33 -14.07 14.97
N VAL A 254 15.67 -13.45 13.84
CA VAL A 254 16.45 -14.10 12.76
C VAL A 254 17.72 -13.31 12.43
N ALA A 255 18.76 -14.01 11.97
CA ALA A 255 19.95 -13.39 11.43
C ALA A 255 19.66 -12.72 10.09
N THR A 256 20.29 -11.57 9.82
CA THR A 256 20.07 -10.79 8.61
C THR A 256 21.37 -10.43 7.91
N PRO A 257 21.37 -10.28 6.58
CA PRO A 257 22.55 -9.80 5.88
C PRO A 257 22.90 -8.38 6.29
N THR A 258 24.19 -8.09 6.40
CA THR A 258 24.72 -6.75 6.70
C THR A 258 25.48 -6.13 5.52
N ARG A 259 25.79 -6.92 4.50
CA ARG A 259 26.57 -6.47 3.34
C ARG A 259 25.65 -5.93 2.23
N PRO A 260 25.95 -4.75 1.66
CA PRO A 260 25.24 -4.26 0.49
C PRO A 260 25.53 -5.13 -0.74
N LEU A 261 24.51 -5.33 -1.57
CA LEU A 261 24.69 -5.99 -2.87
C LEU A 261 25.30 -5.01 -3.86
N PRO A 262 26.40 -5.37 -4.54
CA PRO A 262 26.92 -4.56 -5.64
C PRO A 262 25.87 -4.36 -6.73
N VAL A 263 25.73 -3.13 -7.24
CA VAL A 263 24.77 -2.81 -8.30
C VAL A 263 24.87 -3.73 -9.53
N PRO A 264 26.07 -4.11 -10.02
CA PRO A 264 26.18 -5.06 -11.13
C PRO A 264 25.50 -6.41 -10.85
N LEU A 265 25.58 -6.89 -9.60
CA LEU A 265 24.94 -8.14 -9.18
C LEU A 265 23.41 -8.03 -9.19
N LEU A 266 22.85 -6.86 -8.89
CA LEU A 266 21.41 -6.64 -8.99
C LEU A 266 20.95 -6.69 -10.45
N TYR A 267 21.71 -6.09 -11.37
CA TYR A 267 21.43 -6.15 -12.80
C TYR A 267 21.50 -7.59 -13.34
N THR A 268 22.49 -8.38 -12.93
CA THR A 268 22.59 -9.78 -13.36
C THR A 268 21.46 -10.63 -12.81
N LEU A 269 21.12 -10.48 -11.52
CA LEU A 269 19.99 -11.18 -10.90
C LEU A 269 18.67 -10.83 -11.61
N ALA A 270 18.46 -9.55 -11.93
CA ALA A 270 17.26 -9.10 -12.64
C ALA A 270 17.19 -9.68 -14.06
N ALA A 271 18.30 -9.68 -14.80
CA ALA A 271 18.35 -10.26 -16.14
C ALA A 271 18.07 -11.78 -16.13
N VAL A 272 18.65 -12.51 -15.17
CA VAL A 272 18.41 -13.95 -15.00
C VAL A 272 16.95 -14.23 -14.66
N GLN A 273 16.36 -13.44 -13.75
CA GLN A 273 14.95 -13.59 -13.40
C GLN A 273 14.03 -13.29 -14.59
N GLU A 274 14.31 -12.26 -15.39
CA GLU A 274 13.51 -11.96 -16.59
C GLU A 274 13.56 -13.10 -17.61
N VAL A 275 14.73 -13.69 -17.83
CA VAL A 275 14.87 -14.87 -18.70
C VAL A 275 14.09 -16.05 -18.13
N TYR A 276 14.23 -16.34 -16.83
CA TYR A 276 13.49 -17.41 -16.16
C TYR A 276 11.97 -17.21 -16.24
N ALA A 277 11.48 -15.99 -16.07
CA ALA A 277 10.05 -15.68 -16.19
C ALA A 277 9.54 -15.83 -17.62
N ARG A 278 10.32 -15.44 -18.64
CA ARG A 278 9.96 -15.68 -20.04
C ARG A 278 9.83 -17.17 -20.35
N LEU A 279 10.69 -18.00 -19.75
CA LEU A 279 10.67 -19.45 -19.93
C LEU A 279 9.55 -20.15 -19.14
N THR A 280 9.24 -19.68 -17.94
CA THR A 280 8.32 -20.37 -17.02
C THR A 280 6.93 -19.75 -16.90
N GLY A 281 6.72 -18.55 -17.44
CA GLY A 281 5.50 -17.75 -17.24
C GLY A 281 5.27 -17.30 -15.79
N LYS A 282 6.20 -17.59 -14.88
CA LYS A 282 6.10 -17.20 -13.47
C LYS A 282 6.51 -15.73 -13.28
N PRO A 283 5.92 -15.02 -12.32
CA PRO A 283 6.29 -13.63 -12.06
C PRO A 283 7.74 -13.50 -11.55
N VAL A 284 8.42 -12.42 -11.97
CA VAL A 284 9.75 -12.02 -11.45
C VAL A 284 9.60 -11.20 -10.18
N LEU A 285 10.43 -11.47 -9.16
CA LEU A 285 10.46 -10.65 -7.93
C LEU A 285 11.32 -9.38 -8.13
N LEU A 286 12.32 -9.43 -9.01
CA LEU A 286 13.24 -8.34 -9.33
C LEU A 286 13.39 -8.22 -10.87
N SER A 287 12.73 -7.23 -11.48
CA SER A 287 12.92 -6.91 -12.90
C SER A 287 13.97 -5.82 -13.10
N LEU A 288 14.48 -5.67 -14.33
CA LEU A 288 15.41 -4.58 -14.67
C LEU A 288 14.76 -3.21 -14.49
N ALA A 289 13.46 -3.10 -14.77
CA ALA A 289 12.69 -1.89 -14.52
C ALA A 289 12.65 -1.56 -13.03
N THR A 290 12.43 -2.56 -12.17
CA THR A 290 12.45 -2.38 -10.70
C THR A 290 13.82 -1.94 -10.21
N VAL A 291 14.92 -2.54 -10.68
CA VAL A 291 16.28 -2.14 -10.29
C VAL A 291 16.57 -0.70 -10.72
N ARG A 292 16.24 -0.32 -11.96
CA ARG A 292 16.44 1.04 -12.45
C ARG A 292 15.62 2.05 -11.66
N LEU A 293 14.36 1.74 -11.36
CA LEU A 293 13.50 2.59 -10.55
C LEU A 293 14.07 2.77 -9.14
N MET A 294 14.49 1.68 -8.48
CA MET A 294 15.12 1.72 -7.16
C MET A 294 16.35 2.62 -7.12
N LEU A 295 17.20 2.54 -8.15
CA LEU A 295 18.40 3.38 -8.23
C LEU A 295 18.08 4.85 -8.55
N ARG A 296 17.05 5.12 -9.38
CA ARG A 296 16.61 6.48 -9.71
C ARG A 296 15.96 7.19 -8.54
N GLU A 297 15.19 6.46 -7.74
CA GLU A 297 14.49 6.95 -6.55
C GLU A 297 15.36 6.90 -5.29
N ALA A 298 16.60 6.42 -5.40
CA ALA A 298 17.53 6.43 -4.28
C ALA A 298 17.70 7.87 -3.76
N ASP A 299 17.54 8.02 -2.45
CA ASP A 299 17.64 9.30 -1.75
C ASP A 299 16.55 10.33 -2.11
N ARG A 300 15.46 9.90 -2.77
CA ARG A 300 14.30 10.76 -3.12
C ARG A 300 13.01 10.32 -2.41
N SER A 301 13.14 9.86 -1.17
CA SER A 301 12.03 9.28 -0.40
C SER A 301 11.86 9.87 0.99
N HIS A 302 12.45 11.05 1.23
CA HIS A 302 12.28 11.80 2.48
C HIS A 302 11.09 12.75 2.33
N PHE A 303 9.93 12.32 2.83
CA PHE A 303 8.68 13.07 2.71
C PHE A 303 8.34 13.80 4.00
N ASP A 304 7.67 14.94 3.86
CA ASP A 304 7.25 15.79 4.97
C ASP A 304 5.74 15.68 5.23
N PRO A 305 5.30 14.94 6.26
CA PRO A 305 3.89 14.79 6.58
C PRO A 305 3.30 15.93 7.41
N ARG A 306 4.06 17.00 7.73
CA ARG A 306 3.64 18.05 8.70
C ARG A 306 2.27 18.65 8.40
N LYS A 307 1.93 18.85 7.12
CA LYS A 307 0.61 19.33 6.72
C LYS A 307 -0.50 18.39 7.20
N SER A 308 -0.30 17.09 7.03
CA SER A 308 -1.29 16.08 7.43
C SER A 308 -1.34 15.91 8.95
N GLU A 309 -0.22 16.06 9.66
CA GLU A 309 -0.21 16.11 11.12
C GLU A 309 -1.02 17.30 11.65
N GLN A 310 -0.89 18.47 11.03
CA GLN A 310 -1.56 19.71 11.46
C GLN A 310 -3.04 19.76 11.06
N GLU A 311 -3.38 19.41 9.82
CA GLU A 311 -4.75 19.57 9.30
C GLU A 311 -5.64 18.35 9.55
N LEU A 312 -5.06 17.15 9.68
CA LEU A 312 -5.80 15.90 9.84
C LEU A 312 -5.53 15.21 11.18
N GLU A 313 -4.74 15.83 12.07
CA GLU A 313 -4.36 15.31 13.39
C GLU A 313 -3.73 13.90 13.32
N LEU A 314 -2.97 13.65 12.25
CA LEU A 314 -2.35 12.34 12.05
C LEU A 314 -1.20 12.11 13.01
N ASN A 315 -1.16 10.89 13.52
CA ASN A 315 -0.06 10.36 14.30
C ASN A 315 0.31 9.00 13.74
N PHE A 316 1.60 8.78 13.48
CA PHE A 316 2.08 7.54 12.91
C PHE A 316 2.55 6.58 14.02
N ARG A 317 2.19 5.31 13.88
CA ARG A 317 2.65 4.23 14.76
C ARG A 317 4.16 4.04 14.60
N THR A 318 4.78 3.51 15.65
CA THR A 318 6.18 3.10 15.58
C THR A 318 6.35 1.94 14.61
N LEU A 319 7.46 1.96 13.88
CA LEU A 319 7.76 0.93 12.90
C LEU A 319 7.86 -0.45 13.55
N GLU A 320 8.38 -0.53 14.78
CA GLU A 320 8.51 -1.76 15.55
C GLU A 320 7.14 -2.41 15.80
N ARG A 321 6.14 -1.61 16.16
CA ARG A 321 4.76 -2.08 16.33
C ARG A 321 4.18 -2.55 15.00
N THR A 322 4.36 -1.76 13.94
CA THR A 322 3.88 -2.13 12.60
C THR A 322 4.49 -3.45 12.10
N ILE A 323 5.80 -3.64 12.22
CA ILE A 323 6.48 -4.88 11.82
C ILE A 323 6.02 -6.03 12.71
N GLY A 324 5.93 -5.83 14.03
CA GLY A 324 5.46 -6.85 14.98
C GLY A 324 4.07 -7.36 14.65
N ASP A 325 3.11 -6.45 14.44
CA ASP A 325 1.72 -6.79 14.09
C ASP A 325 1.63 -7.45 12.70
N THR A 326 2.44 -7.00 11.74
CA THR A 326 2.51 -7.61 10.40
C THR A 326 3.04 -9.04 10.48
N LEU A 327 4.10 -9.27 11.25
CA LEU A 327 4.71 -10.57 11.47
C LEU A 327 3.74 -11.52 12.18
N ALA A 328 3.07 -11.05 13.24
CA ALA A 328 2.06 -11.80 13.96
C ALA A 328 0.95 -12.24 13.00
N TRP A 329 0.42 -11.32 12.20
CA TRP A 329 -0.63 -11.63 11.23
C TRP A 329 -0.20 -12.72 10.23
N TYR A 330 1.03 -12.65 9.67
CA TYR A 330 1.53 -13.68 8.77
C TYR A 330 1.73 -15.04 9.43
N ARG A 331 2.12 -15.08 10.72
CA ARG A 331 2.22 -16.32 11.50
C ARG A 331 0.84 -16.94 11.73
N ASP A 332 -0.13 -16.13 12.14
CA ASP A 332 -1.50 -16.58 12.44
C ASP A 332 -2.22 -17.12 11.20
N HIS A 333 -1.85 -16.63 10.02
CA HIS A 333 -2.42 -17.06 8.73
C HIS A 333 -1.55 -18.12 8.02
N GLY A 334 -0.58 -18.72 8.70
CA GLY A 334 0.21 -19.85 8.21
C GLY A 334 1.21 -19.52 7.09
N TRP A 335 1.52 -18.24 6.86
CA TRP A 335 2.52 -17.84 5.87
C TRP A 335 3.94 -18.02 6.39
N ILE A 336 4.15 -17.80 7.69
CA ILE A 336 5.44 -17.93 8.36
C ILE A 336 5.28 -18.93 9.49
N ALA A 337 6.24 -19.83 9.68
CA ALA A 337 6.24 -20.76 10.80
C ALA A 337 6.22 -20.00 12.14
N GLN A 338 5.47 -20.52 13.11
CA GLN A 338 5.58 -20.03 14.49
C GLN A 338 7.00 -20.25 14.99
N ALA A 339 7.54 -19.28 15.73
CA ALA A 339 8.82 -19.49 16.41
C ALA A 339 8.65 -20.67 17.37
N ALA A 340 9.57 -21.63 17.35
CA ALA A 340 9.58 -22.70 18.34
C ALA A 340 9.61 -22.04 19.73
N PRO A 341 8.78 -22.47 20.70
CA PRO A 341 8.87 -21.95 22.06
C PRO A 341 10.31 -22.14 22.53
N ALA A 342 10.90 -21.07 23.06
CA ALA A 342 12.26 -21.11 23.57
C ALA A 342 12.34 -22.27 24.56
N SER A 343 13.10 -23.32 24.22
CA SER A 343 13.33 -24.44 25.12
C SER A 343 13.93 -23.86 26.39
N SER A 344 13.22 -23.96 27.50
CA SER A 344 13.72 -23.66 28.83
C SER A 344 14.85 -24.64 29.17
N SER A 345 16.06 -24.37 28.69
CA SER A 345 17.26 -25.03 29.16
C SER A 345 17.68 -24.38 30.48
N SER A 346 16.93 -24.67 31.53
CA SER A 346 17.37 -24.45 32.90
C SER A 346 16.79 -25.54 33.79
N THR A 347 17.52 -26.64 33.94
CA THR A 347 17.57 -27.37 35.22
C THR A 347 18.86 -28.17 35.32
N ASN A 348 19.69 -27.71 36.25
CA ASN A 348 20.49 -28.49 37.20
C ASN A 348 21.35 -29.65 36.68
N LYS A 349 22.64 -29.35 36.50
CA LYS A 349 23.71 -30.26 36.93
C LYS A 349 24.11 -29.88 38.35
N ASP A 350 23.41 -30.41 39.34
CA ASP A 350 23.94 -30.50 40.70
C ASP A 350 24.50 -31.91 40.94
N VAL A 351 25.82 -31.92 41.12
CA VAL A 351 26.56 -32.62 42.18
C VAL A 351 26.13 -34.04 42.54
N GLU A 352 26.91 -35.02 42.09
CA GLU A 352 27.23 -36.20 42.90
C GLU A 352 28.63 -36.72 42.52
N SER A 353 29.64 -36.31 43.28
CA SER A 353 30.88 -37.06 43.42
C SER A 353 31.57 -36.72 44.75
N ARG A 354 31.51 -37.70 45.65
CA ARG A 354 32.33 -37.95 46.85
C ARG A 354 31.92 -37.27 48.16
#